data_AF-A0A532TIR7-F1
#
_entry.id   AF-A0A532TIR7-F1
#
_cell.length_a   1.000
_cell.length_b   1.000
_cell.length_c   1.000
_cell.angle_alpha   90.00
_cell.angle_beta   90.00
_cell.angle_gamma   90.00
#
_symmetry.space_group_name_H-M   'P 1'
#
loop_
_entity.id
_entity.type
_entity.pdbx_description
1 polymer ?
#
loop_
_entity_poly.entity_id
_entity_poly.type
_entity_poly.pdbx_seq_one_letter_code
_entity_poly.pdbx_strand_id
1 'polypeptide(L)'
;MTEIENRNRTKLKLQTEKYQQLELLFEIYNLKNVREKLRKKLESIEKMIKRDCERNLTNRIEAMKVISTENNDRFKEVMSKLKSSYNIFKLVEELDKNNQYLANLNKERKRGRVDMEQYEITKGYYLQKVIDIYESVNQLKDLTITYYHELKDELIMFEDQRIKLTTEKLRKMITKKEFNQKSNEIESLKHQLEEKLAFFEIEIIDLELE
;
A
#
# COMPACT_ATOMS: atom_id res chain seq x y z
N MET A 1 5.36 29.29 25.60
CA MET A 1 4.94 28.76 24.29
C MET A 1 3.82 29.64 23.78
N THR A 2 3.95 30.17 22.57
CA THR A 2 2.94 31.05 21.94
C THR A 2 1.86 30.22 21.24
N GLU A 3 0.67 30.79 21.01
CA GLU A 3 -0.42 30.11 20.29
C GLU A 3 -0.01 29.67 18.87
N ILE A 4 0.92 30.40 18.25
CA ILE A 4 1.49 30.09 16.92
C ILE A 4 2.35 28.82 16.98
N GLU A 5 3.21 28.68 17.99
CA GLU A 5 4.03 27.48 18.20
C GLU A 5 3.16 26.24 18.46
N ASN A 6 2.09 26.39 19.24
CA ASN A 6 1.14 25.31 19.51
C ASN A 6 0.39 24.89 18.23
N ARG A 7 -0.08 25.84 17.41
CA ARG A 7 -0.73 25.53 16.12
C ARG A 7 0.22 24.81 15.16
N ASN A 8 1.48 25.25 15.07
CA ASN A 8 2.48 24.65 14.20
C ASN A 8 2.83 23.22 14.65
N ARG A 9 2.97 22.97 15.96
CA ARG A 9 3.19 21.61 16.49
C ARG A 9 2.02 20.68 16.22
N THR A 10 0.78 21.14 16.40
CA THR A 10 -0.40 20.34 16.12
C THR A 10 -0.53 20.01 14.63
N LYS A 11 -0.23 20.97 13.74
CA LYS A 11 -0.22 20.75 12.29
C LYS A 11 0.83 19.72 11.88
N LEU A 12 2.05 19.83 12.41
CA LEU A 12 3.13 18.87 12.15
C LEU A 12 2.76 17.47 12.63
N LYS A 13 2.24 17.34 13.85
CA LYS A 13 1.80 16.06 14.41
C LYS A 13 0.70 15.41 13.56
N LEU A 14 -0.28 16.20 13.12
CA LEU A 14 -1.35 15.72 12.26
C LEU A 14 -0.82 15.24 10.90
N GLN A 15 0.13 15.96 10.30
CA GLN A 15 0.78 15.55 9.06
C GLN A 15 1.56 14.23 9.25
N THR A 16 2.29 14.10 10.36
CA THR A 16 2.98 12.85 10.70
C THR A 16 2.00 11.67 10.85
N GLU A 17 0.87 11.87 11.53
CA GLU A 17 -0.16 10.82 11.66
C GLU A 17 -0.76 10.43 10.30
N LYS A 18 -0.99 11.40 9.41
CA LYS A 18 -1.50 11.15 8.06
C LYS A 18 -0.52 10.33 7.21
N TYR A 19 0.77 10.69 7.23
CA TYR A 19 1.80 9.94 6.51
C TYR A 19 2.01 8.54 7.09
N GLN A 20 1.90 8.38 8.40
CA GLN A 20 1.90 7.06 9.01
C GLN A 20 0.79 6.16 8.47
N GLN A 21 -0.39 6.70 8.14
CA GLN A 21 -1.45 5.89 7.51
C GLN A 21 -1.06 5.46 6.09
N LEU A 22 -0.38 6.31 5.32
CA LEU A 22 0.15 5.95 4.00
C LEU A 22 1.24 4.87 4.10
N GLU A 23 2.10 4.95 5.12
CA GLU A 23 3.11 3.93 5.40
C GLU A 23 2.48 2.57 5.75
N LEU A 24 1.44 2.56 6.60
CA LEU A 24 0.70 1.34 6.91
C LEU A 24 0.03 0.76 5.65
N LEU A 25 -0.47 1.62 4.76
CA LEU A 25 -1.07 1.20 3.51
C LEU A 25 -0.04 0.55 2.56
N PHE A 26 1.15 1.14 2.44
CA PHE A 26 2.25 0.55 1.68
C PHE A 26 2.72 -0.78 2.29
N GLU A 27 2.79 -0.88 3.62
CA GLU A 27 3.13 -2.14 4.30
C GLU A 27 2.11 -3.24 3.99
N ILE A 28 0.81 -2.91 3.98
CA ILE A 28 -0.25 -3.85 3.56
C ILE A 28 -0.04 -4.32 2.12
N TYR A 29 0.29 -3.41 1.20
CA TYR A 29 0.59 -3.75 -0.19
C TYR A 29 1.78 -4.73 -0.29
N ASN A 30 2.87 -4.46 0.43
CA ASN A 30 4.03 -5.34 0.44
C ASN A 30 3.71 -6.72 1.02
N LEU A 31 2.92 -6.78 2.09
CA LEU A 31 2.50 -8.05 2.68
C LEU A 31 1.65 -8.87 1.70
N LYS A 32 0.74 -8.23 0.94
CA LYS A 32 -0.01 -8.88 -0.14
C LYS A 32 0.92 -9.44 -1.22
N ASN A 33 1.90 -8.66 -1.66
CA ASN A 33 2.89 -9.08 -2.66
C ASN A 33 3.73 -10.28 -2.18
N VAL A 34 4.14 -10.28 -0.92
CA VAL A 34 4.84 -11.41 -0.30
C VAL A 34 3.94 -12.66 -0.31
N ARG A 35 2.67 -12.51 0.08
CA ARG A 35 1.70 -13.61 0.08
C ARG A 35 1.51 -14.21 -1.32
N GLU A 36 1.43 -13.36 -2.34
CA GLU A 36 1.31 -13.83 -3.73
C GLU A 36 2.58 -14.55 -4.21
N LYS A 37 3.77 -14.03 -3.87
CA LYS A 37 5.05 -14.71 -4.14
C LYS A 37 5.13 -16.07 -3.43
N LEU A 38 4.67 -16.17 -2.19
CA LEU A 38 4.61 -17.43 -1.44
C LEU A 38 3.67 -18.43 -2.12
N ARG A 39 2.48 -17.99 -2.53
CA ARG A 39 1.51 -18.83 -3.25
C ARG A 39 2.11 -19.41 -4.52
N LYS A 40 2.72 -18.58 -5.38
CA LYS A 40 3.38 -19.04 -6.62
C LYS A 40 4.50 -20.06 -6.34
N LYS A 41 5.28 -19.84 -5.29
CA LYS A 41 6.33 -20.77 -4.87
C LYS A 41 5.77 -22.10 -4.36
N LEU A 42 4.69 -22.08 -3.58
CA LEU A 42 4.00 -23.28 -3.11
C LEU A 42 3.45 -24.10 -4.28
N GLU A 43 2.75 -23.46 -5.23
CA GLU A 43 2.24 -24.12 -6.44
C GLU A 43 3.36 -24.79 -7.26
N SER A 44 4.54 -24.14 -7.34
CA SER A 44 5.72 -24.74 -7.98
C SER A 44 6.23 -25.97 -7.23
N ILE A 45 6.26 -25.93 -5.90
CA ILE A 45 6.71 -27.05 -5.06
C ILE A 45 5.73 -28.23 -5.16
N GLU A 46 4.43 -27.96 -5.09
CA GLU A 46 3.39 -29.00 -5.24
C GLU A 46 3.50 -29.74 -6.58
N LYS A 47 3.82 -29.03 -7.67
CA LYS A 47 4.08 -29.64 -8.98
C LYS A 47 5.33 -30.52 -8.99
N MET A 48 6.37 -30.17 -8.22
CA MET A 48 7.59 -30.96 -8.10
C MET A 48 7.37 -32.23 -7.27
N ILE A 49 6.62 -32.14 -6.17
CA ILE A 49 6.27 -33.28 -5.30
C ILE A 49 5.53 -34.37 -6.09
N LYS A 50 4.66 -33.99 -7.02
CA LYS A 50 3.95 -34.93 -7.89
C LYS A 50 4.86 -35.69 -8.88
N ARG A 51 6.14 -35.31 -9.01
CA ARG A 51 7.03 -35.80 -10.07
C ARG A 51 8.22 -36.65 -9.59
N ASP A 52 8.71 -36.51 -8.35
CA ASP A 52 9.50 -37.52 -7.61
C ASP A 52 9.95 -36.99 -6.23
N CYS A 53 10.06 -37.88 -5.24
CA CYS A 53 10.16 -37.55 -3.81
C CYS A 53 11.60 -37.37 -3.29
N GLU A 54 11.97 -36.13 -2.93
CA GLU A 54 13.15 -35.83 -2.11
C GLU A 54 12.79 -35.20 -0.76
N ARG A 55 13.50 -35.61 0.30
CA ARG A 55 13.43 -35.06 1.67
C ARG A 55 13.61 -33.52 1.76
N ASN A 56 14.17 -32.90 0.72
CA ASN A 56 14.40 -31.46 0.67
C ASN A 56 13.12 -30.62 0.46
N LEU A 57 12.03 -31.24 -0.04
CA LEU A 57 10.76 -30.56 -0.28
C LEU A 57 9.97 -30.30 1.02
N THR A 58 10.02 -31.23 1.97
CA THR A 58 9.33 -31.10 3.27
C THR A 58 9.83 -29.89 4.06
N ASN A 59 11.15 -29.69 4.14
CA ASN A 59 11.74 -28.54 4.83
C ASN A 59 11.38 -27.21 4.16
N ARG A 60 11.29 -27.18 2.82
CA ARG A 60 10.89 -25.97 2.07
C ARG A 60 9.43 -25.63 2.31
N ILE A 61 8.54 -26.62 2.36
CA ILE A 61 7.13 -26.42 2.71
C ILE A 61 7.00 -25.87 4.13
N GLU A 62 7.72 -26.45 5.09
CA GLU A 62 7.63 -26.02 6.49
C GLU A 62 8.13 -24.59 6.68
N ALA A 63 9.26 -24.23 6.05
CA ALA A 63 9.73 -22.84 6.03
C ALA A 63 8.70 -21.88 5.41
N MET A 64 8.01 -22.28 4.32
CA MET A 64 6.97 -21.45 3.72
C MET A 64 5.75 -21.27 4.62
N LYS A 65 5.36 -22.30 5.39
CA LYS A 65 4.28 -22.16 6.38
C LYS A 65 4.64 -21.14 7.45
N VAL A 66 5.85 -21.21 7.99
CA VAL A 66 6.33 -20.23 8.99
C VAL A 66 6.24 -18.81 8.43
N ILE A 67 6.84 -18.58 7.25
CA ILE A 67 6.80 -17.26 6.60
C ILE A 67 5.36 -16.82 6.31
N SER A 68 4.49 -17.74 5.89
CA SER A 68 3.08 -17.41 5.63
C SER A 68 2.33 -17.05 6.91
N THR A 69 2.60 -17.71 8.03
CA THR A 69 2.00 -17.39 9.33
C THR A 69 2.45 -16.01 9.80
N GLU A 70 3.76 -15.75 9.80
CA GLU A 70 4.33 -14.45 10.17
C GLU A 70 3.77 -13.32 9.29
N ASN A 71 3.69 -13.54 7.97
CA ASN A 71 3.12 -12.57 7.04
C ASN A 71 1.63 -12.30 7.33
N ASN A 72 0.84 -13.33 7.61
CA ASN A 72 -0.59 -13.20 7.91
C ASN A 72 -0.82 -12.48 9.24
N ASP A 73 -0.02 -12.77 10.26
CA ASP A 73 -0.14 -12.14 11.57
C ASP A 73 0.24 -10.66 11.48
N ARG A 74 1.32 -10.35 10.77
CA ARG A 74 1.70 -8.97 10.49
C ARG A 74 0.63 -8.23 9.68
N PHE A 75 0.03 -8.88 8.68
CA PHE A 75 -1.04 -8.29 7.90
C PHE A 75 -2.24 -7.90 8.78
N LYS A 76 -2.67 -8.80 9.69
CA LYS A 76 -3.76 -8.49 10.63
C LYS A 76 -3.40 -7.33 11.54
N GLU A 77 -2.18 -7.31 12.07
CA GLU A 77 -1.69 -6.24 12.94
C GLU A 77 -1.74 -4.88 12.24
N VAL A 78 -1.15 -4.77 11.05
CA VAL A 78 -1.09 -3.51 10.28
C VAL A 78 -2.49 -3.08 9.86
N MET A 79 -3.32 -4.02 9.39
CA MET A 79 -4.71 -3.74 9.01
C MET A 79 -5.56 -3.23 10.19
N SER A 80 -5.30 -3.66 11.42
CA SER A 80 -5.99 -3.15 12.61
C SER A 80 -5.64 -1.69 12.96
N LYS A 81 -4.48 -1.21 12.52
CA LYS A 81 -3.98 0.16 12.77
C LYS A 81 -4.36 1.14 11.66
N LEU A 82 -4.66 0.63 10.47
CA LEU A 82 -5.06 1.43 9.32
C LEU A 82 -6.53 1.87 9.45
N LYS A 83 -6.77 3.18 9.42
CA LYS A 83 -8.11 3.76 9.39
C LYS A 83 -8.83 3.40 8.09
N SER A 84 -10.13 3.13 8.15
CA SER A 84 -10.93 2.73 6.99
C SER A 84 -10.86 3.71 5.83
N SER A 85 -10.88 5.02 6.11
CA SER A 85 -10.81 6.08 5.09
C SER A 85 -9.48 6.15 4.34
N TYR A 86 -8.43 5.47 4.83
CA TYR A 86 -7.12 5.36 4.16
C TYR A 86 -6.97 4.03 3.44
N ASN A 87 -7.92 3.10 3.59
CA ASN A 87 -7.80 1.79 2.98
C ASN A 87 -8.38 1.80 1.57
N ILE A 88 -7.56 2.21 0.60
CA ILE A 88 -7.97 2.28 -0.80
C ILE A 88 -8.51 0.95 -1.34
N PHE A 89 -7.93 -0.17 -0.91
CA PHE A 89 -8.39 -1.50 -1.31
C PHE A 89 -9.82 -1.80 -0.85
N LYS A 90 -10.19 -1.38 0.36
CA LYS A 90 -11.56 -1.55 0.87
C LYS A 90 -12.52 -0.58 0.20
N LEU A 91 -12.10 0.67 -0.03
CA LEU A 91 -12.93 1.67 -0.69
C LEU A 91 -13.32 1.22 -2.10
N VAL A 92 -12.37 0.71 -2.89
CA VAL A 92 -12.65 0.15 -4.22
C VAL A 92 -13.59 -1.05 -4.15
N GLU A 93 -13.35 -1.99 -3.22
CA GLU A 93 -14.22 -3.16 -3.04
C GLU A 93 -15.66 -2.78 -2.62
N GLU A 94 -15.81 -1.77 -1.78
CA GLU A 94 -17.11 -1.25 -1.35
C GLU A 94 -17.83 -0.50 -2.48
N LEU A 95 -17.09 0.25 -3.30
CA LEU A 95 -17.62 0.93 -4.48
C LEU A 95 -18.22 -0.09 -5.45
N ASP A 96 -17.47 -1.14 -5.79
CA ASP A 96 -17.91 -2.22 -6.67
C ASP A 96 -19.20 -2.88 -6.15
N LYS A 97 -19.25 -3.19 -4.86
CA LYS A 97 -20.44 -3.79 -4.22
C LYS A 97 -21.65 -2.86 -4.30
N ASN A 98 -21.46 -1.58 -4.03
CA ASN A 98 -22.53 -0.59 -4.09
C ASN A 98 -23.04 -0.41 -5.53
N ASN A 99 -22.13 -0.32 -6.51
CA ASN A 99 -22.47 -0.23 -7.93
C ASN A 99 -23.22 -1.46 -8.42
N GLN A 100 -22.77 -2.67 -8.05
CA GLN A 100 -23.47 -3.91 -8.36
C GLN A 100 -24.87 -3.97 -7.73
N TYR A 101 -25.00 -3.51 -6.48
CA TYR A 101 -26.28 -3.45 -5.80
C TYR A 101 -27.24 -2.50 -6.52
N LEU A 102 -26.79 -1.29 -6.87
CA LEU A 102 -27.58 -0.31 -7.63
C LEU A 102 -28.01 -0.86 -9.00
N ALA A 103 -27.12 -1.55 -9.71
CA ALA A 103 -27.45 -2.21 -10.97
C ALA A 103 -28.52 -3.29 -10.80
N ASN A 104 -28.47 -4.08 -9.73
CA ASN A 104 -29.48 -5.09 -9.42
C ASN A 104 -30.81 -4.46 -8.99
N LEU A 105 -30.78 -3.41 -8.16
CA LEU A 105 -31.95 -2.65 -7.75
C LEU A 105 -32.69 -2.08 -8.98
N ASN A 106 -31.95 -1.55 -9.95
CA ASN A 106 -32.51 -1.09 -11.23
C ASN A 106 -33.18 -2.22 -12.03
N LYS A 107 -32.61 -3.43 -12.03
CA LYS A 107 -33.21 -4.60 -12.69
C LYS A 107 -34.51 -5.02 -11.99
N GLU A 108 -34.52 -5.08 -10.67
CA GLU A 108 -35.71 -5.46 -9.90
C GLU A 108 -36.83 -4.43 -10.02
N ARG A 109 -36.50 -3.13 -10.08
CA ARG A 109 -37.46 -2.07 -10.38
C ARG A 109 -38.08 -2.23 -11.78
N LYS A 110 -37.26 -2.50 -12.81
CA LYS A 110 -37.75 -2.79 -14.18
C LYS A 110 -38.66 -4.01 -14.26
N ARG A 111 -38.46 -4.98 -13.36
CA ARG A 111 -39.32 -6.18 -13.23
C ARG A 111 -40.60 -5.94 -12.41
N GLY A 112 -40.80 -4.72 -11.89
CA GLY A 112 -41.96 -4.38 -11.06
C GLY A 112 -41.95 -5.03 -9.68
N ARG A 113 -40.80 -5.55 -9.22
CA ARG A 113 -40.67 -6.29 -7.95
C ARG A 113 -40.37 -5.40 -6.74
N VAL A 114 -40.11 -4.11 -7.00
CA VAL A 114 -39.87 -3.08 -5.99
C VAL A 114 -40.78 -1.91 -6.32
N ASP A 115 -41.52 -1.43 -5.32
CA ASP A 115 -42.35 -0.24 -5.47
C ASP A 115 -41.48 1.02 -5.64
N MET A 116 -42.09 2.12 -6.07
CA MET A 116 -41.35 3.33 -6.44
C MET A 116 -40.73 4.02 -5.22
N GLU A 117 -41.44 4.04 -4.09
CA GLU A 117 -41.00 4.74 -2.89
C GLU A 117 -39.79 4.01 -2.27
N GLN A 118 -39.88 2.69 -2.12
CA GLN A 118 -38.78 1.86 -1.64
C GLN A 118 -37.57 1.93 -2.57
N TYR A 119 -37.80 1.97 -3.88
CA TYR A 119 -36.73 2.12 -4.87
C TYR A 119 -35.97 3.43 -4.70
N GLU A 120 -36.65 4.58 -4.63
CA GLU A 120 -35.99 5.89 -4.52
C GLU A 120 -35.22 6.04 -3.21
N ILE A 121 -35.80 5.62 -2.08
CA ILE A 121 -35.14 5.66 -0.78
C ILE A 121 -33.86 4.81 -0.80
N THR A 122 -33.98 3.57 -1.28
CA THR A 122 -32.85 2.63 -1.31
C THR A 122 -31.76 3.13 -2.26
N LYS A 123 -32.14 3.58 -3.46
CA LYS A 123 -31.21 4.13 -4.44
C LYS A 123 -30.47 5.35 -3.90
N GLY A 124 -31.18 6.30 -3.28
CA GLY A 124 -30.58 7.49 -2.69
C GLY A 124 -29.53 7.14 -1.63
N TYR A 125 -29.83 6.18 -0.74
CA TYR A 125 -28.89 5.71 0.27
C TYR A 125 -27.58 5.15 -0.31
N TYR A 126 -27.66 4.27 -1.32
CA TYR A 126 -26.47 3.69 -1.92
C TYR A 126 -25.71 4.67 -2.83
N LEU A 127 -26.41 5.60 -3.49
CA LEU A 127 -25.75 6.68 -4.23
C LEU A 127 -24.96 7.59 -3.28
N GLN A 128 -25.50 7.91 -2.11
CA GLN A 128 -24.76 8.69 -1.12
C GLN A 128 -23.47 7.97 -0.68
N LYS A 129 -23.54 6.65 -0.41
CA LYS A 129 -22.34 5.86 -0.11
C LYS A 129 -21.29 5.90 -1.22
N VAL A 130 -21.73 5.83 -2.47
CA VAL A 130 -20.83 5.95 -3.62
C VAL A 130 -20.15 7.32 -3.61
N ILE A 131 -20.90 8.40 -3.42
CA ILE A 131 -20.36 9.77 -3.32
C ILE A 131 -19.34 9.87 -2.18
N ASP A 132 -19.67 9.37 -0.98
CA ASP A 132 -18.77 9.40 0.18
C ASP A 132 -17.44 8.66 -0.08
N ILE A 133 -17.49 7.56 -0.85
CA ILE A 133 -16.29 6.81 -1.27
C ILE A 133 -15.46 7.66 -2.24
N TYR A 134 -16.08 8.26 -3.26
CA TYR A 134 -15.37 9.15 -4.20
C TYR A 134 -14.67 10.30 -3.48
N GLU A 135 -15.35 10.94 -2.52
CA GLU A 135 -14.75 12.00 -1.70
C GLU A 135 -13.57 11.48 -0.87
N SER A 136 -13.71 10.31 -0.25
CA SER A 136 -12.63 9.69 0.54
C SER A 136 -11.40 9.37 -0.31
N VAL A 137 -11.61 8.84 -1.53
CA VAL A 137 -10.52 8.54 -2.47
C VAL A 137 -9.81 9.81 -2.93
N ASN A 138 -10.55 10.87 -3.28
CA ASN A 138 -9.96 12.15 -3.67
C ASN A 138 -9.12 12.76 -2.54
N GLN A 139 -9.61 12.73 -1.30
CA GLN A 139 -8.84 13.20 -0.14
C GLN A 139 -7.56 12.38 0.07
N LEU A 140 -7.62 11.06 -0.17
CA LEU A 140 -6.45 10.20 -0.09
C LEU A 140 -5.43 10.53 -1.19
N LYS A 141 -5.90 10.79 -2.41
CA LYS A 141 -5.04 11.22 -3.54
C LYS A 141 -4.30 12.51 -3.22
N ASP A 142 -5.01 13.55 -2.80
CA ASP A 142 -4.42 14.85 -2.46
C ASP A 142 -3.32 14.72 -1.40
N LEU A 143 -3.59 13.93 -0.36
CA LEU A 143 -2.61 13.64 0.68
C LEU A 143 -1.41 12.87 0.12
N THR A 144 -1.66 11.87 -0.71
CA THR A 144 -0.62 11.00 -1.29
C THR A 144 0.29 11.79 -2.22
N ILE A 145 -0.25 12.70 -3.04
CA ILE A 145 0.54 13.58 -3.90
C ILE A 145 1.51 14.41 -3.06
N THR A 146 1.03 14.98 -1.95
CA THR A 146 1.88 15.77 -1.04
C THR A 146 3.02 14.92 -0.50
N TYR A 147 2.72 13.72 -0.01
CA TYR A 147 3.73 12.81 0.53
C TYR A 147 4.71 12.31 -0.53
N TYR A 148 4.21 12.01 -1.73
CA TYR A 148 4.98 11.53 -2.87
C TYR A 148 6.04 12.55 -3.30
N HIS A 149 5.74 13.85 -3.25
CA HIS A 149 6.74 14.89 -3.49
C HIS A 149 7.85 14.90 -2.43
N GLU A 150 7.52 14.74 -1.15
CA GLU A 150 8.54 14.63 -0.08
C GLU A 150 9.45 13.40 -0.28
N LEU A 151 8.87 12.27 -0.71
CA LEU A 151 9.64 11.06 -1.04
C LEU A 151 10.54 11.25 -2.27
N LYS A 152 10.12 12.04 -3.26
CA LYS A 152 10.98 12.41 -4.40
C LYS A 152 12.18 13.25 -3.96
N ASP A 153 11.99 14.17 -3.03
CA ASP A 153 13.08 14.96 -2.47
C ASP A 153 14.07 14.07 -1.71
N GLU A 154 13.58 13.08 -0.95
CA GLU A 154 14.42 12.07 -0.28
C GLU A 154 15.23 11.24 -1.29
N LEU A 155 14.66 10.89 -2.44
CA LEU A 155 15.35 10.17 -3.51
C LEU A 155 16.54 10.97 -4.06
N ILE A 156 16.37 12.28 -4.23
CA ILE A 156 17.44 13.20 -4.64
C ILE A 156 18.55 13.23 -3.59
N MET A 157 18.20 13.22 -2.31
CA MET A 157 19.19 13.17 -1.22
C MET A 157 20.05 11.91 -1.26
N PHE A 158 19.50 10.75 -1.64
CA PHE A 158 20.30 9.53 -1.82
C PHE A 158 21.29 9.65 -2.98
N GLU A 159 20.92 10.32 -4.07
CA GLU A 159 21.86 10.61 -5.17
C GLU A 159 22.99 11.54 -4.72
N ASP A 160 22.70 12.57 -3.94
CA ASP A 160 23.72 13.45 -3.36
C ASP A 160 24.66 12.67 -2.42
N GLN A 161 24.13 11.77 -1.59
CA GLN A 161 24.94 10.88 -0.75
C GLN A 161 25.85 9.98 -1.58
N ARG A 162 25.35 9.43 -2.70
CA ARG A 162 26.13 8.59 -3.61
C ARG A 162 27.26 9.37 -4.28
N ILE A 163 27.00 10.59 -4.73
CA ILE A 163 28.01 11.50 -5.30
C ILE A 163 29.08 11.83 -4.25
N LYS A 164 28.67 12.14 -3.02
CA LYS A 164 29.59 12.40 -1.90
C LYS A 164 30.46 11.19 -1.60
N LEU A 165 29.87 10.01 -1.46
CA LEU A 165 30.58 8.75 -1.19
C LEU A 165 31.59 8.43 -2.29
N THR A 166 31.22 8.66 -3.56
CA THR A 166 32.12 8.50 -4.71
C THR A 166 33.30 9.48 -4.65
N THR A 167 33.03 10.73 -4.28
CA THR A 167 34.06 11.76 -4.11
C THR A 167 35.03 11.41 -2.98
N GLU A 168 34.54 10.94 -1.84
CA GLU A 168 35.35 10.49 -0.71
C GLU A 168 36.27 9.32 -1.10
N LYS A 169 35.75 8.35 -1.88
CA LYS A 169 36.56 7.25 -2.43
C LYS A 169 37.67 7.75 -3.35
N LEU A 170 37.35 8.65 -4.28
CA LEU A 170 38.33 9.22 -5.22
C LEU A 170 39.43 10.00 -4.49
N ARG A 171 39.08 10.71 -3.42
CA ARG A 171 40.02 11.41 -2.54
C ARG A 171 40.77 10.48 -1.58
N LYS A 172 40.55 9.17 -1.65
CA LYS A 172 41.14 8.14 -0.76
C LYS A 172 40.87 8.40 0.73
N MET A 173 39.76 9.08 1.05
CA MET A 173 39.34 9.36 2.42
C MET A 173 38.68 8.14 3.09
N ILE A 174 38.18 7.20 2.28
CA ILE A 174 37.56 5.95 2.72
C ILE A 174 38.19 4.77 2.00
N THR A 175 38.14 3.61 2.64
CA THR A 175 38.62 2.35 2.07
C THR A 175 37.62 1.77 1.05
N LYS A 176 38.10 0.86 0.20
CA LYS A 176 37.25 0.11 -0.74
C LYS A 176 36.14 -0.67 -0.01
N LYS A 177 36.44 -1.22 1.16
CA LYS A 177 35.48 -1.99 1.96
C LYS A 177 34.35 -1.11 2.48
N GLU A 178 34.69 0.05 3.07
CA GLU A 178 33.70 1.02 3.56
C GLU A 178 32.83 1.57 2.43
N PHE A 179 33.44 1.88 1.28
CA PHE A 179 32.70 2.31 0.10
C PHE A 179 31.64 1.28 -0.31
N ASN A 180 32.05 0.00 -0.45
CA ASN A 180 31.13 -1.05 -0.87
C ASN A 180 29.97 -1.22 0.12
N GLN A 181 30.25 -1.17 1.43
CA GLN A 181 29.23 -1.28 2.46
C GLN A 181 28.21 -0.13 2.38
N LYS A 182 28.69 1.12 2.41
CA LYS A 182 27.81 2.31 2.35
C LYS A 182 27.06 2.40 1.03
N SER A 183 27.70 2.04 -0.08
CA SER A 183 27.06 2.06 -1.41
C SER A 183 25.91 1.05 -1.48
N ASN A 184 26.09 -0.14 -0.93
CA ASN A 184 25.02 -1.15 -0.91
C ASN A 184 23.85 -0.72 -0.01
N GLU A 185 24.14 -0.06 1.11
CA GLU A 185 23.11 0.49 2.01
C GLU A 185 22.29 1.58 1.31
N ILE A 186 22.96 2.54 0.66
CA ILE A 186 22.29 3.60 -0.12
C ILE A 186 21.41 2.99 -1.21
N GLU A 187 21.93 2.02 -1.98
CA GLU A 187 21.18 1.41 -3.07
C GLU A 187 19.96 0.62 -2.55
N SER A 188 20.10 -0.06 -1.41
CA SER A 188 18.99 -0.77 -0.78
C SER A 188 17.88 0.17 -0.31
N LEU A 189 18.23 1.29 0.32
CA LEU A 189 17.26 2.29 0.77
C LEU A 189 16.59 2.99 -0.41
N LYS A 190 17.38 3.35 -1.42
CA LYS A 190 16.87 3.93 -2.66
C LYS A 190 15.85 3.00 -3.34
N HIS A 191 16.17 1.72 -3.45
CA HIS A 191 15.26 0.75 -4.06
C HIS A 191 13.93 0.63 -3.31
N GLN A 192 13.97 0.60 -1.96
CA GLN A 192 12.74 0.59 -1.14
C GLN A 192 11.90 1.85 -1.34
N LEU A 193 12.55 3.00 -1.49
CA LEU A 193 11.89 4.28 -1.76
C LEU A 193 11.27 4.32 -3.16
N GLU A 194 11.96 3.79 -4.18
CA GLU A 194 11.43 3.64 -5.54
C GLU A 194 10.21 2.72 -5.58
N GLU A 195 10.24 1.57 -4.89
CA GLU A 195 9.08 0.67 -4.78
C GLU A 195 7.88 1.37 -4.13
N LYS A 196 8.14 2.20 -3.11
CA LYS A 196 7.11 2.98 -2.42
C LYS A 196 6.51 4.07 -3.32
N LEU A 197 7.35 4.81 -4.05
CA LEU A 197 6.92 5.80 -5.03
C LEU A 197 6.05 5.14 -6.11
N ALA A 198 6.51 4.03 -6.67
CA ALA A 198 5.75 3.29 -7.68
C ALA A 198 4.39 2.81 -7.16
N PHE A 199 4.33 2.32 -5.91
CA PHE A 199 3.07 1.96 -5.26
C PHE A 199 2.11 3.16 -5.19
N PHE A 200 2.56 4.31 -4.67
CA PHE A 200 1.68 5.46 -4.51
C PHE A 200 1.21 6.04 -5.84
N GLU A 201 2.06 6.06 -6.85
CA GLU A 201 1.72 6.51 -8.20
C GLU A 201 0.63 5.63 -8.81
N ILE A 202 0.88 4.31 -8.88
CA ILE A 202 0.01 3.38 -9.60
C ILE A 202 -1.29 3.08 -8.83
N GLU A 203 -1.19 2.79 -7.53
CA GLU A 203 -2.33 2.25 -6.76
C GLU A 203 -3.22 3.34 -6.16
N ILE A 204 -2.78 4.60 -6.13
CA ILE A 204 -3.52 5.69 -5.51
C ILE A 204 -3.66 6.90 -6.43
N ILE A 205 -2.56 7.50 -6.88
CA ILE A 205 -2.61 8.75 -7.66
C ILE A 205 -3.34 8.51 -8.99
N ASP A 206 -2.92 7.49 -9.73
CA ASP A 206 -3.45 7.13 -11.04
C ASP A 206 -4.73 6.28 -10.97
N LEU A 207 -5.24 5.98 -9.76
CA LEU A 207 -6.44 5.18 -9.59
C LEU A 207 -7.67 5.87 -10.21
N GLU A 208 -8.21 5.32 -11.28
CA GLU A 208 -9.48 5.76 -11.85
C GLU A 208 -10.61 4.90 -11.27
N LEU A 209 -11.63 5.56 -10.73
CA LEU A 209 -12.85 4.90 -10.25
C LEU A 209 -13.88 4.94 -11.38
N GLU A 210 -14.36 3.76 -11.79
CA GLU A 210 -15.39 3.58 -12.84
C GLU A 210 -16.78 3.31 -12.26
#